data_AF-D5CT57-F1
#
_entry.id   AF-D5CT57-F1
#
_cell.length_a   1.000
_cell.length_b   1.000
_cell.length_c   1.000
_cell.angle_alpha   90.00
_cell.angle_beta   90.00
_cell.angle_gamma   90.00
#
_symmetry.space_group_name_H-M   'P 1'
#
loop_
_entity.id
_entity.type
_entity.pdbx_description
1 polymer ?
#
loop_
_entity_poly.entity_id
_entity_poly.type
_entity_poly.pdbx_seq_one_letter_code
_entity_poly.pdbx_strand_id
1 'polypeptide(L)' 'MKIYLPHYDGKPTHNVFVQPGREYPNSAWMDENGKPRMFAVEFRYGRAEVADNLGQYMLDKELAQSSPIIVIERKVA' A
#
# COMPACT_ATOMS: atom_id res chain seq x y z
N MET A 1 1.67 -1.38 10.88
CA MET A 1 1.49 0.06 10.65
C MET A 1 0.27 0.38 9.79
N LYS A 2 -0.25 1.61 9.91
CA LYS A 2 -1.36 2.12 9.09
C LYS A 2 -0.83 2.97 7.94
N ILE A 3 -1.34 2.73 6.73
CA ILE A 3 -0.97 3.45 5.51
C ILE A 3 -2.23 3.89 4.76
N TYR A 4 -2.07 4.88 3.88
CA TYR A 4 -3.17 5.51 3.14
C TYR A 4 -2.88 5.53 1.64
N LEU A 5 -3.92 5.52 0.81
CA LEU A 5 -3.75 5.70 -0.63
C LEU A 5 -3.20 7.10 -0.92
N PRO A 6 -2.24 7.23 -1.87
CA PRO A 6 -1.72 8.53 -2.27
C PRO A 6 -2.77 9.34 -3.05
N HIS A 7 -3.76 8.68 -3.63
CA HIS A 7 -4.92 9.33 -4.24
C HIS A 7 -6.15 8.48 -3.93
N TYR A 8 -7.07 9.03 -3.14
CA TYR A 8 -8.32 8.37 -2.82
C TYR A 8 -9.43 8.87 -3.75
N ASP A 9 -9.98 7.98 -4.57
CA ASP A 9 -11.03 8.28 -5.56
C ASP A 9 -12.45 8.11 -5.01
N GLY A 10 -12.61 8.01 -3.69
CA GLY A 10 -13.91 7.84 -3.04
C GLY A 10 -14.43 6.40 -3.01
N LYS A 11 -13.73 5.43 -3.62
CA LYS A 11 -14.20 4.03 -3.67
C LYS A 11 -14.07 3.33 -2.31
N PRO A 12 -15.06 2.54 -1.89
CA PRO A 12 -15.02 1.83 -0.61
C PRO A 12 -13.82 0.89 -0.46
N THR A 13 -13.37 0.29 -1.56
CA THR A 13 -12.28 -0.70 -1.58
C THR A 13 -11.35 -0.46 -2.75
N HIS A 14 -10.04 -0.57 -2.50
CA HIS A 14 -9.01 -0.50 -3.53
C HIS A 14 -7.92 -1.53 -3.22
N ASN A 15 -7.58 -2.37 -4.19
CA ASN A 15 -6.56 -3.40 -4.02
C ASN A 15 -5.27 -3.00 -4.72
N VAL A 16 -4.17 -2.98 -3.98
CA VAL A 16 -2.83 -2.76 -4.52
C VAL A 16 -2.04 -4.06 -4.40
N PHE A 17 -1.54 -4.55 -5.52
CA PHE A 17 -0.70 -5.75 -5.56
C PHE A 17 0.77 -5.31 -5.59
N VAL A 18 1.56 -5.78 -4.63
CA VAL A 18 2.98 -5.44 -4.52
C VAL A 18 3.85 -6.69 -4.40
N GLN A 19 5.07 -6.62 -4.93
CA GLN A 19 6.00 -7.76 -4.93
C GLN A 19 7.43 -7.30 -4.55
N PRO A 20 7.67 -6.92 -3.28
CA PRO A 20 8.92 -6.28 -2.84
C PRO A 20 10.17 -7.13 -3.11
N GLY A 21 10.05 -8.45 -3.03
CA GLY A 21 11.16 -9.38 -3.22
C GLY A 21 11.78 -9.36 -4.62
N ARG A 22 11.15 -8.72 -5.62
CA ARG A 22 11.77 -8.51 -6.95
C ARG A 22 12.91 -7.52 -6.91
N GLU A 23 12.81 -6.50 -6.06
CA GLU A 23 13.78 -5.40 -5.98
C GLU A 23 14.70 -5.57 -4.77
N TYR A 24 14.16 -6.08 -3.66
CA TYR A 24 14.88 -6.23 -2.41
C TYR A 24 14.73 -7.68 -1.92
N PRO A 25 15.40 -8.67 -2.52
CA PRO A 25 15.21 -10.06 -2.14
C PRO A 25 15.61 -10.31 -0.66
N ASN A 26 14.62 -10.64 0.17
CA ASN A 26 14.83 -11.09 1.56
C ASN A 26 13.97 -12.32 1.87
N SER A 27 14.33 -13.10 2.90
CA SER A 27 13.58 -14.33 3.25
C SER A 27 12.11 -14.07 3.61
N ALA A 28 11.76 -12.88 4.12
CA ALA A 28 10.39 -12.52 4.46
C ALA A 28 9.50 -12.24 3.24
N TRP A 29 10.09 -11.89 2.10
CA TRP A 29 9.39 -11.55 0.85
C TRP A 29 9.58 -12.59 -0.24
N MET A 30 10.22 -13.72 0.06
CA MET A 30 10.45 -14.82 -0.85
C MET A 30 9.67 -16.07 -0.39
N ASP A 31 9.16 -16.85 -1.32
CA ASP A 31 8.53 -18.13 -1.04
C ASP A 31 9.56 -19.23 -0.80
N GLU A 32 9.09 -20.45 -0.53
CA GLU A 32 9.95 -21.63 -0.27
C GLU A 32 10.82 -22.02 -1.47
N ASN A 33 10.46 -21.58 -2.68
CA ASN A 33 11.20 -21.83 -3.91
C ASN A 33 12.16 -20.67 -4.26
N GLY A 34 12.29 -19.68 -3.38
CA GLY A 34 13.09 -18.48 -3.64
C GLY A 34 12.47 -17.55 -4.69
N LYS A 35 11.15 -17.60 -4.90
CA LYS A 35 10.43 -16.67 -5.77
C LYS A 35 9.84 -15.52 -4.95
N PRO A 36 9.82 -14.28 -5.45
CA PRO A 36 9.22 -13.17 -4.72
C PRO A 36 7.73 -13.36 -4.49
N ARG A 37 7.28 -13.26 -3.23
CA ARG A 37 5.87 -13.29 -2.85
C ARG A 37 5.15 -12.05 -3.32
N MET A 38 3.93 -12.25 -3.83
CA MET A 38 2.99 -11.17 -4.12
C MET A 38 2.10 -10.94 -2.91
N PHE A 39 1.94 -9.69 -2.50
CA PHE A 39 1.06 -9.26 -1.43
C PHE A 39 -0.10 -8.47 -2.03
N ALA A 40 -1.32 -8.84 -1.66
CA ALA A 40 -2.52 -8.07 -1.96
C ALA A 40 -2.86 -7.20 -0.75
N VAL A 41 -2.76 -5.88 -0.90
CA VAL A 41 -3.09 -4.91 0.13
C VAL A 41 -4.45 -4.30 -0.19
N GLU A 42 -5.45 -4.64 0.63
CA GLU A 42 -6.79 -4.08 0.53
C GLU A 42 -6.89 -2.79 1.34
N PHE A 43 -7.07 -1.67 0.66
CA PHE A 43 -7.41 -0.39 1.26
C PHE A 43 -8.93 -0.28 1.36
N ARG A 44 -9.43 -0.11 2.59
CA ARG A 44 -10.85 0.20 2.85
C ARG A 44 -11.00 1.67 3.16
N TYR A 45 -11.81 2.38 2.39
CA TYR A 45 -11.97 3.83 2.52
C TYR A 45 -10.63 4.58 2.54
N GLY A 46 -9.73 4.19 1.63
CA GLY A 46 -8.42 4.83 1.46
C GLY A 46 -7.38 4.51 2.53
N ARG A 47 -7.64 3.57 3.46
CA ARG A 47 -6.69 3.15 4.50
C ARG A 47 -6.48 1.63 4.53
N ALA A 48 -5.27 1.20 4.86
CA ALA A 48 -4.93 -0.20 5.10
C ALA A 48 -4.06 -0.34 6.35
N GLU A 49 -4.11 -1.50 6.99
CA GLU A 49 -3.19 -1.91 8.05
C GLU A 49 -2.34 -3.07 7.55
N VAL A 50 -1.02 -2.89 7.58
CA VAL A 50 -0.03 -3.81 7.02
C VAL A 50 1.12 -4.02 7.99
N ALA A 51 1.93 -5.07 7.76
CA ALA A 51 3.18 -5.25 8.48
C ALA A 51 4.15 -4.09 8.23
N ASP A 52 4.97 -3.75 9.22
CA ASP A 52 5.81 -2.54 9.17
C ASP A 52 6.82 -2.54 8.02
N ASN A 53 7.41 -3.69 7.72
CA ASN A 53 8.32 -3.86 6.60
C ASN A 53 7.64 -3.64 5.23
N LEU A 54 6.39 -4.11 5.08
CA LEU A 54 5.61 -3.93 3.86
C LEU A 54 5.14 -2.49 3.72
N GLY A 55 4.67 -1.89 4.81
CA GLY A 55 4.22 -0.51 4.80
C GLY A 55 5.37 0.46 4.52
N GLN A 56 6.55 0.28 5.12
CA GLN A 56 7.73 1.09 4.82
C GLN A 56 8.11 1.00 3.34
N TYR A 57 8.14 -0.20 2.77
CA TYR A 57 8.35 -0.38 1.32
C TYR A 57 7.33 0.40 0.48
N MET A 58 6.04 0.35 0.84
CA MET A 58 5.01 1.07 0.10
C MET A 58 5.15 2.60 0.21
N LEU A 59 5.64 3.10 1.35
CA LEU A 59 5.96 4.52 1.53
C LEU A 59 7.17 4.92 0.67
N ASP A 60 8.25 4.13 0.72
CA ASP A 60 9.49 4.40 -0.01
C ASP A 60 9.28 4.40 -1.55
N LYS A 61 8.31 3.60 -2.02
CA LYS A 61 7.91 3.52 -3.44
C LYS A 61 6.79 4.48 -3.83
N GLU A 62 6.36 5.36 -2.92
CA GLU A 62 5.25 6.29 -3.13
C GLU A 62 3.92 5.62 -3.52
N LEU A 63 3.79 4.32 -3.22
CA LEU A 63 2.57 3.52 -3.44
C LEU A 63 1.52 3.78 -2.35
N ALA A 64 1.95 4.34 -1.23
CA ALA A 64 1.12 4.71 -0.09
C ALA A 64 1.68 5.95 0.61
N GLN A 65 0.91 6.49 1.56
CA GLN A 65 1.30 7.59 2.43
C GLN A 65 1.13 7.24 3.90
N SER A 66 1.90 7.92 4.75
CA SER A 66 1.88 7.73 6.21
C SER A 66 0.69 8.44 6.88
N SER A 67 0.06 9.39 6.18
CA SER A 67 -1.07 10.17 6.67
C SER A 67 -2.15 10.28 5.57
N PRO A 68 -3.42 10.48 5.96
CA PRO A 68 -4.49 10.63 4.98
C PRO A 68 -4.39 11.99 4.27
N ILE A 69 -4.57 12.00 2.95
CA ILE A 69 -4.81 13.25 2.23
C ILE A 69 -6.25 13.70 2.52
N ILE A 70 -6.38 14.89 3.10
CA ILE A 70 -7.66 15.59 3.15
C ILE A 70 -7.88 16.18 1.75
N VAL A 71 -8.63 15.46 0.91
CA VAL A 71 -9.13 16.06 -0.33
C VAL A 71 -10.24 17.03 0.07
N ILE A 72 -9.93 18.34 0.10
CA ILE A 72 -10.96 19.37 0.26
C ILE A 72 -11.77 19.38 -1.04
N GLU A 73 -12.88 18.64 -1.08
CA GLU A 73 -13.84 18.74 -2.17
C GLU A 73 -14.40 20.18 -2.18
N ARG A 74 -13.88 21.03 -3.06
CA ARG A 74 -14.57 22.28 -3.39
C ARG A 74 -15.88 21.89 -4.07
N LYS A 75 -16.98 21.91 -3.30
CA LYS A 75 -18.32 22.04 -3.88
C LYS A 75 -18.31 23.32 -4.72
N VAL A 76 -18.25 23.16 -6.04
CA VAL A 76 -18.55 24.24 -6.97
C VAL A 76 -20.07 24.45 -6.83
N ALA A 77 -20.45 25.58 -6.24
CA ALA A 77 -21.82 26.02 -6.07
C ALA A 77 -22.42 26.47 -7.41
#